data_AF-A0A2V7KW82-F1
#
_entry.id   AF-A0A2V7KW82-F1
#
_cell.length_a   1.000
_cell.length_b   1.000
_cell.length_c   1.000
_cell.angle_alpha   90.00
_cell.angle_beta   90.00
_cell.angle_gamma   90.00
#
_symmetry.space_group_name_H-M   'P 1'
#
loop_
_entity.id
_entity.type
_entity.pdbx_description
1 polymer ?
#
loop_
_entity_poly.entity_id
_entity_poly.type
_entity_poly.pdbx_seq_one_letter_code
_entity_poly.pdbx_strand_id
1 'polypeptide(L)'
;MKRIVFLTLTAALFTSCERPTALATREAPLADLTAATSTTFSGDATVLRATVLGLPIVVGEAGPVPEGGGAEEFSLLSVSRDQTGGFLAAEAVHATVVAQGNSSSAEASVASASLTVAGNAIQADLLRAQAAATCDGAGQASASGSSQVAGLVIIGQAITVTGQPNQTVDLPGLHVVINEQSGSASGNRSDITVNAVHVTAFDPTTRQTLADVVISSAHADISCGACGAPVGDFVTGGGWITRPTGGRANFGVAGGIKNDGLWGHLTYIDHGPNGVKVKGTGVTSYEVIGPTSRRIKGMADVDGGGSVEYTVEVTDAGEPGRDDTFSIALSNGYSASGKLAGGNIQLHAKPNPCP
;
A
#
# COMPACT_ATOMS: atom_id res chain seq x y z
N MET A 1 -18.09 -1.10 -15.84
CA MET A 1 -18.56 -1.37 -17.23
C MET A 1 -17.54 -2.26 -17.91
N LYS A 2 -17.97 -3.44 -18.40
CA LYS A 2 -17.10 -4.46 -19.02
C LYS A 2 -16.51 -3.92 -20.34
N ARG A 3 -15.19 -3.91 -20.50
CA ARG A 3 -14.52 -3.57 -21.76
C ARG A 3 -14.13 -4.86 -22.48
N ILE A 4 -14.83 -5.12 -23.59
CA ILE A 4 -14.49 -6.13 -24.59
C ILE A 4 -13.56 -5.44 -25.59
N VAL A 5 -12.36 -5.99 -25.79
CA VAL A 5 -11.38 -5.49 -26.76
C VAL A 5 -11.53 -6.29 -28.06
N PHE A 6 -11.82 -5.60 -29.17
CA PHE A 6 -11.74 -6.16 -30.52
C PHE A 6 -10.43 -5.69 -31.18
N LEU A 7 -9.62 -6.66 -31.60
CA LEU A 7 -8.46 -6.47 -32.46
C LEU A 7 -8.93 -6.20 -33.90
N THR A 8 -8.45 -5.13 -34.53
CA THR A 8 -8.50 -5.00 -36.00
C THR A 8 -7.15 -4.58 -36.55
N LEU A 9 -6.56 -5.49 -37.31
CA LEU A 9 -5.35 -5.36 -38.09
C LEU A 9 -5.68 -4.63 -39.40
N THR A 10 -4.99 -3.53 -39.70
CA THR A 10 -5.03 -2.90 -41.04
C THR A 10 -3.62 -2.55 -41.46
N ALA A 11 -3.13 -3.24 -42.50
CA ALA A 11 -1.91 -2.94 -43.21
C ALA A 11 -2.18 -1.92 -44.32
N ALA A 12 -1.27 -0.96 -44.50
CA ALA A 12 -1.16 -0.18 -45.73
C ALA A 12 0.31 0.10 -46.03
N LEU A 13 0.77 -0.43 -47.17
CA LEU A 13 2.04 -0.14 -47.83
C LEU A 13 1.86 1.08 -48.73
N PHE A 14 2.74 2.08 -48.64
CA PHE A 14 3.12 2.90 -49.79
C PHE A 14 4.60 3.25 -49.74
N THR A 15 5.26 2.91 -50.85
CA THR A 15 6.64 3.18 -51.22
C THR A 15 6.78 4.61 -51.73
N SER A 16 7.86 5.30 -51.37
CA SER A 16 8.64 6.06 -52.35
C SER A 16 10.07 6.32 -51.88
N CYS A 17 11.01 6.12 -52.80
CA CYS A 17 12.44 6.32 -52.69
C CYS A 17 12.80 7.81 -52.69
N GLU A 18 13.73 8.21 -51.84
CA GLU A 18 14.70 9.24 -52.18
C GLU A 18 16.02 8.97 -51.44
N ARG A 19 17.12 9.03 -52.17
CA ARG A 19 18.45 8.54 -51.81
C ARG A 19 19.38 9.73 -51.55
N PRO A 20 19.94 9.89 -50.34
CA PRO A 20 21.15 10.69 -50.17
C PRO A 20 22.39 9.80 -50.06
N THR A 21 23.31 10.12 -50.96
CA THR A 21 24.77 9.98 -50.97
C THR A 21 25.45 9.34 -49.75
N ALA A 22 26.22 8.28 -50.02
CA ALA A 22 27.08 7.59 -49.08
C ALA A 22 28.23 8.47 -48.56
N LEU A 23 28.41 8.48 -47.24
CA LEU A 23 29.65 8.85 -46.56
C LEU A 23 30.09 7.66 -45.70
N ALA A 24 31.38 7.37 -45.77
CA ALA A 24 32.01 6.14 -45.30
C ALA A 24 31.67 5.79 -43.83
N THR A 25 31.18 4.56 -43.63
CA THR A 25 31.03 3.92 -42.32
C THR A 25 32.40 3.70 -41.70
N ARG A 26 32.70 4.44 -40.63
CA ARG A 26 33.70 4.03 -39.65
C ARG A 26 33.01 3.02 -38.73
N GLU A 27 33.29 1.74 -38.92
CA GLU A 27 32.88 0.69 -37.96
C GLU A 27 33.44 1.08 -36.58
N ALA A 28 32.55 1.51 -35.69
CA ALA A 28 32.83 1.47 -34.27
C ALA A 28 32.81 -0.01 -33.85
N PRO A 29 33.76 -0.47 -33.02
CA PRO A 29 33.71 -1.84 -32.52
C PRO A 29 32.34 -2.04 -31.84
N LEU A 30 31.63 -3.08 -32.26
CA LEU A 30 30.46 -3.58 -31.57
C LEU A 30 30.89 -3.90 -30.14
N ALA A 31 30.68 -2.95 -29.23
CA ALA A 31 30.56 -3.28 -27.83
C ALA A 31 29.42 -4.28 -27.75
N ASP A 32 29.73 -5.46 -27.24
CA ASP A 32 28.77 -6.51 -26.95
C ASP A 32 27.79 -5.95 -25.92
N LEU A 33 26.71 -5.31 -26.40
CA LEU A 33 25.57 -4.89 -25.60
C LEU A 33 24.88 -6.19 -25.18
N THR A 34 25.40 -6.82 -24.13
CA THR A 34 24.57 -7.65 -23.29
C THR A 34 23.35 -6.81 -22.95
N ALA A 35 22.17 -7.21 -23.43
CA ALA A 35 20.94 -6.54 -23.09
C ALA A 35 20.80 -6.60 -21.58
N ALA A 36 21.06 -5.48 -20.92
CA ALA A 36 20.77 -5.25 -19.52
C ALA A 36 19.34 -5.73 -19.26
N THR A 37 19.17 -6.82 -18.50
CA THR A 37 17.84 -7.22 -18.04
C THR A 37 17.30 -6.10 -17.17
N SER A 38 16.04 -5.68 -17.36
CA SER A 38 15.42 -4.69 -16.49
C SER A 38 15.06 -5.32 -15.15
N THR A 39 15.08 -4.54 -14.08
CA THR A 39 14.45 -4.94 -12.81
C THR A 39 12.96 -5.20 -13.04
N THR A 40 12.43 -6.29 -12.48
CA THR A 40 10.99 -6.62 -12.56
C THR A 40 10.32 -6.75 -11.20
N PHE A 41 8.99 -6.59 -11.20
CA PHE A 41 8.15 -6.47 -10.01
C PHE A 41 6.77 -7.11 -10.23
N SER A 42 6.04 -7.44 -9.17
CA SER A 42 4.64 -7.89 -9.21
C SER A 42 3.83 -7.57 -7.95
N GLY A 43 4.34 -6.65 -7.11
CA GLY A 43 3.75 -6.29 -5.82
C GLY A 43 2.25 -5.98 -5.87
N ASP A 44 1.55 -6.31 -4.79
CA ASP A 44 0.11 -6.09 -4.58
C ASP A 44 -0.17 -5.71 -3.12
N ALA A 45 -1.26 -5.01 -2.87
CA ALA A 45 -1.74 -4.70 -1.53
C ALA A 45 -3.26 -4.83 -1.47
N THR A 46 -3.78 -5.49 -0.44
CA THR A 46 -5.22 -5.75 -0.28
C THR A 46 -5.65 -5.55 1.17
N VAL A 47 -6.66 -4.71 1.43
CA VAL A 47 -7.15 -4.51 2.81
C VAL A 47 -7.99 -5.68 3.32
N LEU A 48 -8.85 -6.27 2.49
CA LEU A 48 -9.59 -7.48 2.85
C LEU A 48 -9.59 -8.46 1.68
N ARG A 49 -9.15 -9.69 1.94
CA ARG A 49 -9.36 -10.85 1.06
C ARG A 49 -9.99 -11.95 1.89
N ALA A 50 -11.20 -12.36 1.56
CA ALA A 50 -11.93 -13.37 2.31
C ALA A 50 -12.63 -14.36 1.39
N THR A 51 -12.73 -15.61 1.84
CA THR A 51 -13.62 -16.62 1.29
C THR A 51 -14.55 -17.08 2.39
N VAL A 52 -15.86 -16.86 2.26
CA VAL A 52 -16.87 -17.26 3.26
C VAL A 52 -17.84 -18.21 2.60
N LEU A 53 -17.91 -19.45 3.10
CA LEU A 53 -18.73 -20.52 2.50
C LEU A 53 -18.49 -20.68 0.98
N GLY A 54 -17.25 -20.48 0.54
CA GLY A 54 -16.84 -20.57 -0.87
C GLY A 54 -17.08 -19.32 -1.71
N LEU A 55 -17.61 -18.23 -1.14
CA LEU A 55 -17.82 -16.97 -1.85
C LEU A 55 -16.67 -15.99 -1.59
N PRO A 56 -15.98 -15.49 -2.64
CA PRO A 56 -14.91 -14.52 -2.47
C PRO A 56 -15.46 -13.12 -2.18
N ILE A 57 -14.84 -12.43 -1.23
CA ILE A 57 -15.07 -11.04 -0.88
C ILE A 57 -13.71 -10.35 -0.90
N VAL A 58 -13.61 -9.26 -1.66
CA VAL A 58 -12.37 -8.49 -1.74
C VAL A 58 -12.67 -7.00 -1.62
N VAL A 59 -11.90 -6.29 -0.79
CA VAL A 59 -12.04 -4.85 -0.58
C VAL A 59 -10.67 -4.21 -0.49
N GLY A 60 -10.51 -3.09 -1.19
CA GLY A 60 -9.33 -2.23 -1.15
C GLY A 60 -8.09 -2.87 -1.75
N GLU A 61 -8.10 -3.06 -3.06
CA GLU A 61 -6.99 -3.59 -3.84
C GLU A 61 -6.19 -2.47 -4.49
N ALA A 62 -4.87 -2.52 -4.35
CA ALA A 62 -3.91 -1.78 -5.13
C ALA A 62 -2.93 -2.78 -5.77
N GLY A 63 -2.88 -2.81 -7.10
CA GLY A 63 -2.08 -3.81 -7.83
C GLY A 63 -2.87 -5.06 -8.23
N PRO A 64 -2.18 -6.11 -8.73
CA PRO A 64 -0.73 -6.20 -8.88
C PRO A 64 -0.18 -5.18 -9.88
N VAL A 65 1.04 -4.68 -9.64
CA VAL A 65 1.73 -3.81 -10.61
C VAL A 65 2.30 -4.63 -11.78
N PRO A 66 2.42 -4.05 -12.99
CA PRO A 66 3.09 -4.70 -14.11
C PRO A 66 4.57 -5.00 -13.83
N GLU A 67 5.16 -5.93 -14.59
CA GLU A 67 6.58 -6.30 -14.47
C GLU A 67 7.54 -5.12 -14.64
N GLY A 68 7.19 -4.11 -15.45
CA GLY A 68 7.99 -2.89 -15.61
C GLY A 68 7.93 -1.93 -14.42
N GLY A 69 7.23 -2.30 -13.35
CA GLY A 69 6.94 -1.43 -12.22
C GLY A 69 5.67 -0.60 -12.44
N GLY A 70 5.34 0.20 -11.45
CA GLY A 70 4.13 0.98 -11.42
C GLY A 70 3.85 1.52 -10.03
N ALA A 71 2.68 2.13 -9.92
CA ALA A 71 2.14 2.58 -8.65
C ALA A 71 0.63 2.50 -8.76
N GLU A 72 0.02 1.79 -7.82
CA GLU A 72 -1.41 1.63 -7.71
C GLU A 72 -1.82 2.07 -6.30
N GLU A 73 -3.00 2.66 -6.18
CA GLU A 73 -3.54 3.08 -4.89
C GLU A 73 -5.03 2.81 -4.79
N PHE A 74 -5.48 2.67 -3.56
CA PHE A 74 -6.89 2.64 -3.23
C PHE A 74 -7.13 3.29 -1.87
N SER A 75 -8.24 4.03 -1.77
CA SER A 75 -8.72 4.51 -0.47
C SER A 75 -10.24 4.64 -0.36
N LEU A 76 -10.75 4.36 0.84
CA LEU A 76 -12.14 4.60 1.24
C LEU A 76 -12.22 5.12 2.67
N LEU A 77 -13.15 6.05 2.91
CA LEU A 77 -13.48 6.51 4.26
C LEU A 77 -14.00 5.36 5.12
N SER A 78 -14.93 4.57 4.59
CA SER A 78 -15.51 3.46 5.33
C SER A 78 -16.07 2.40 4.40
N VAL A 79 -16.15 1.19 4.95
CA VAL A 79 -16.87 0.04 4.39
C VAL A 79 -17.91 -0.34 5.42
N SER A 80 -19.16 -0.45 5.01
CA SER A 80 -20.26 -0.83 5.91
C SER A 80 -20.62 -2.31 5.75
N ARG A 81 -21.22 -2.91 6.78
CA ARG A 81 -21.55 -4.34 6.80
C ARG A 81 -22.47 -4.75 5.66
N ASP A 82 -23.43 -3.91 5.29
CA ASP A 82 -24.35 -4.14 4.17
C ASP A 82 -23.62 -4.31 2.83
N GLN A 83 -22.51 -3.60 2.62
CA GLN A 83 -21.69 -3.70 1.41
C GLN A 83 -20.92 -5.03 1.33
N THR A 84 -20.74 -5.71 2.46
CA THR A 84 -19.95 -6.95 2.59
C THR A 84 -20.81 -8.13 3.03
N GLY A 85 -22.14 -8.04 2.92
CA GLY A 85 -23.05 -9.13 3.27
C GLY A 85 -23.10 -9.47 4.77
N GLY A 86 -22.87 -8.47 5.62
CA GLY A 86 -22.85 -8.59 7.09
C GLY A 86 -21.46 -8.81 7.68
N PHE A 87 -20.43 -8.89 6.85
CA PHE A 87 -19.14 -9.47 7.22
C PHE A 87 -18.17 -8.47 7.87
N LEU A 88 -17.90 -7.35 7.19
CA LEU A 88 -16.91 -6.35 7.58
C LEU A 88 -17.53 -4.95 7.70
N ALA A 89 -17.24 -4.29 8.81
CA ALA A 89 -17.21 -2.83 8.88
C ALA A 89 -15.77 -2.37 9.06
N ALA A 90 -15.35 -1.38 8.29
CA ALA A 90 -14.00 -0.84 8.33
C ALA A 90 -13.96 0.67 8.11
N GLU A 91 -12.95 1.35 8.65
CA GLU A 91 -12.74 2.79 8.48
C GLU A 91 -11.30 3.12 8.09
N ALA A 92 -11.13 4.19 7.32
CA ALA A 92 -9.86 4.64 6.74
C ALA A 92 -9.12 3.48 6.05
N VAL A 93 -9.76 2.89 5.05
CA VAL A 93 -9.23 1.79 4.23
C VAL A 93 -8.20 2.37 3.27
N HIS A 94 -6.99 1.85 3.31
CA HIS A 94 -5.85 2.30 2.51
C HIS A 94 -5.08 1.11 1.95
N ALA A 95 -4.78 1.15 0.65
CA ALA A 95 -3.81 0.26 0.04
C ALA A 95 -2.97 1.03 -0.98
N THR A 96 -1.67 0.72 -1.03
CA THR A 96 -0.75 1.25 -2.03
C THR A 96 0.27 0.20 -2.41
N VAL A 97 0.67 0.23 -3.67
CA VAL A 97 1.87 -0.43 -4.15
C VAL A 97 2.63 0.56 -5.00
N VAL A 98 3.94 0.62 -4.82
CA VAL A 98 4.84 1.36 -5.69
C VAL A 98 6.07 0.52 -5.95
N ALA A 99 6.38 0.32 -7.23
CA ALA A 99 7.53 -0.45 -7.67
C ALA A 99 8.22 0.27 -8.83
N GLN A 100 9.48 0.64 -8.65
CA GLN A 100 10.26 1.35 -9.67
C GLN A 100 11.76 1.30 -9.37
N GLY A 101 12.57 1.33 -10.42
CA GLY A 101 14.03 1.35 -10.29
C GLY A 101 14.59 0.10 -9.62
N ASN A 102 15.04 0.24 -8.37
CA ASN A 102 15.59 -0.83 -7.56
C ASN A 102 14.78 -1.09 -6.28
N SER A 103 13.52 -0.66 -6.21
CA SER A 103 12.68 -0.84 -5.02
C SER A 103 11.23 -1.14 -5.38
N SER A 104 10.61 -1.98 -4.56
CA SER A 104 9.20 -2.34 -4.52
C SER A 104 8.72 -2.16 -3.09
N SER A 105 7.59 -1.49 -2.89
CA SER A 105 6.96 -1.33 -1.59
C SER A 105 5.45 -1.46 -1.72
N ALA A 106 4.86 -2.20 -0.80
CA ALA A 106 3.43 -2.38 -0.68
C ALA A 106 3.00 -2.12 0.77
N GLU A 107 1.83 -1.51 0.92
CA GLU A 107 1.21 -1.24 2.21
C GLU A 107 -0.30 -1.42 2.10
N ALA A 108 -0.89 -2.10 3.08
CA ALA A 108 -2.33 -2.12 3.30
C ALA A 108 -2.61 -1.77 4.77
N SER A 109 -3.53 -0.85 5.02
CA SER A 109 -3.96 -0.51 6.37
C SER A 109 -5.46 -0.21 6.50
N VAL A 110 -5.96 -0.47 7.71
CA VAL A 110 -7.30 -0.12 8.15
C VAL A 110 -7.24 0.32 9.61
N ALA A 111 -7.78 1.49 9.91
CA ALA A 111 -7.66 2.13 11.24
C ALA A 111 -8.86 1.87 12.17
N SER A 112 -9.81 1.05 11.73
CA SER A 112 -10.76 0.36 12.60
C SER A 112 -11.38 -0.76 11.79
N ALA A 113 -11.36 -1.98 12.31
CA ALA A 113 -11.94 -3.14 11.66
C ALA A 113 -12.84 -3.89 12.64
N SER A 114 -14.04 -4.25 12.18
CA SER A 114 -15.00 -5.07 12.92
C SER A 114 -15.56 -6.13 11.98
N LEU A 115 -15.13 -7.36 12.21
CA LEU A 115 -15.39 -8.52 11.38
C LEU A 115 -16.26 -9.55 12.12
N THR A 116 -17.12 -10.25 11.39
CA THR A 116 -17.84 -11.42 11.91
C THR A 116 -17.67 -12.61 10.99
N VAL A 117 -16.95 -13.64 11.45
CA VAL A 117 -16.62 -14.84 10.67
C VAL A 117 -17.17 -16.07 11.37
N ALA A 118 -18.07 -16.80 10.72
CA ALA A 118 -18.69 -18.01 11.29
C ALA A 118 -19.26 -17.79 12.71
N GLY A 119 -19.85 -16.61 12.95
CA GLY A 119 -20.39 -16.21 14.27
C GLY A 119 -19.38 -15.65 15.26
N ASN A 120 -18.09 -15.64 14.93
CA ASN A 120 -17.04 -15.11 15.80
C ASN A 120 -16.74 -13.65 15.47
N ALA A 121 -16.77 -12.79 16.48
CA ALA A 121 -16.42 -11.38 16.35
C ALA A 121 -14.91 -11.17 16.47
N ILE A 122 -14.33 -10.45 15.52
CA ILE A 122 -12.92 -10.03 15.51
C ILE A 122 -12.88 -8.51 15.33
N GLN A 123 -12.16 -7.82 16.19
CA GLN A 123 -12.07 -6.36 16.18
C GLN A 123 -10.62 -5.92 16.31
N ALA A 124 -10.26 -4.83 15.65
CA ALA A 124 -8.94 -4.21 15.78
C ALA A 124 -9.03 -2.69 15.60
N ASP A 125 -8.18 -1.98 16.35
CA ASP A 125 -8.03 -0.53 16.28
C ASP A 125 -7.11 -0.09 15.14
N LEU A 126 -6.16 -0.93 14.73
CA LEU A 126 -5.37 -0.75 13.52
C LEU A 126 -4.87 -2.11 13.07
N LEU A 127 -4.96 -2.35 11.77
CA LEU A 127 -4.27 -3.44 11.10
C LEU A 127 -3.49 -2.85 9.94
N ARG A 128 -2.17 -2.93 10.00
CA ARG A 128 -1.27 -2.51 8.93
C ARG A 128 -0.32 -3.64 8.58
N ALA A 129 -0.14 -3.89 7.29
CA ALA A 129 0.92 -4.73 6.77
C ALA A 129 1.77 -3.93 5.78
N GLN A 130 3.07 -4.15 5.84
CA GLN A 130 4.04 -3.53 4.95
C GLN A 130 5.02 -4.58 4.43
N ALA A 131 5.28 -4.53 3.14
CA ALA A 131 6.28 -5.32 2.46
C ALA A 131 7.19 -4.39 1.64
N ALA A 132 8.48 -4.69 1.61
CA ALA A 132 9.45 -4.00 0.79
C ALA A 132 10.46 -4.98 0.19
N ALA A 133 10.85 -4.77 -1.05
CA ALA A 133 11.92 -5.49 -1.74
C ALA A 133 12.84 -4.51 -2.46
N THR A 134 14.15 -4.75 -2.44
CA THR A 134 15.16 -3.84 -3.00
C THR A 134 16.30 -4.57 -3.69
N CYS A 135 16.93 -3.90 -4.66
CA CYS A 135 18.21 -4.31 -5.22
C CYS A 135 19.34 -3.47 -4.66
N ASP A 136 20.43 -4.13 -4.27
CA ASP A 136 21.68 -3.46 -3.93
C ASP A 136 22.51 -3.13 -5.19
N GLY A 137 23.64 -2.47 -4.97
CA GLY A 137 24.56 -2.08 -6.04
C GLY A 137 25.28 -3.25 -6.74
N ALA A 138 25.24 -4.46 -6.17
CA ALA A 138 25.77 -5.68 -6.75
C ALA A 138 24.69 -6.50 -7.49
N GLY A 139 23.46 -5.99 -7.58
CA GLY A 139 22.33 -6.68 -8.17
C GLY A 139 21.77 -7.82 -7.32
N GLN A 140 22.09 -7.87 -6.01
CA GLN A 140 21.44 -8.78 -5.08
C GLN A 140 20.11 -8.22 -4.64
N ALA A 141 19.11 -9.08 -4.54
CA ALA A 141 17.79 -8.73 -4.03
C ALA A 141 17.70 -8.99 -2.53
N SER A 142 16.96 -8.14 -1.84
CA SER A 142 16.53 -8.37 -0.46
C SER A 142 15.07 -7.99 -0.30
N ALA A 143 14.36 -8.66 0.61
CA ALA A 143 13.00 -8.31 0.99
C ALA A 143 12.83 -8.31 2.51
N SER A 144 11.96 -7.45 3.00
CA SER A 144 11.65 -7.31 4.42
C SER A 144 10.20 -6.85 4.59
N GLY A 145 9.64 -7.13 5.75
CA GLY A 145 8.24 -6.85 6.00
C GLY A 145 7.93 -6.80 7.48
N SER A 146 6.86 -6.08 7.81
CA SER A 146 6.39 -5.93 9.18
C SER A 146 4.88 -5.68 9.19
N SER A 147 4.27 -5.91 10.35
CA SER A 147 2.89 -5.52 10.58
C SER A 147 2.75 -4.81 11.92
N GLN A 148 1.71 -4.00 12.00
CA GLN A 148 1.30 -3.35 13.24
C GLN A 148 -0.16 -3.67 13.50
N VAL A 149 -0.41 -4.24 14.68
CA VAL A 149 -1.74 -4.65 15.11
C VAL A 149 -2.01 -4.03 16.47
N ALA A 150 -3.02 -3.15 16.53
CA ALA A 150 -3.43 -2.48 17.76
C ALA A 150 -4.86 -2.89 18.13
N GLY A 151 -5.11 -3.02 19.44
CA GLY A 151 -6.45 -3.26 19.98
C GLY A 151 -7.13 -4.54 19.48
N LEU A 152 -6.37 -5.60 19.19
CA LEU A 152 -6.94 -6.86 18.68
C LEU A 152 -7.78 -7.55 19.77
N VAL A 153 -9.06 -7.77 19.47
CA VAL A 153 -10.03 -8.48 20.31
C VAL A 153 -10.69 -9.58 19.49
N ILE A 154 -10.67 -10.81 20.00
CA ILE A 154 -11.27 -11.98 19.35
C ILE A 154 -12.24 -12.63 20.33
N ILE A 155 -13.51 -12.74 19.94
CA ILE A 155 -14.60 -13.30 20.78
C ILE A 155 -14.66 -12.58 22.16
N GLY A 156 -14.45 -11.26 22.16
CA GLY A 156 -14.43 -10.44 23.37
C GLY A 156 -13.17 -10.56 24.23
N GLN A 157 -12.21 -11.42 23.87
CA GLN A 157 -10.92 -11.54 24.55
C GLN A 157 -9.87 -10.64 23.88
N ALA A 158 -9.23 -9.78 24.67
CA ALA A 158 -8.09 -9.01 24.20
C ALA A 158 -6.88 -9.94 23.95
N ILE A 159 -6.30 -9.84 22.76
CA ILE A 159 -5.14 -10.63 22.34
C ILE A 159 -3.88 -9.79 22.49
N THR A 160 -2.87 -10.34 23.16
CA THR A 160 -1.56 -9.69 23.27
C THR A 160 -0.78 -9.91 21.98
N VAL A 161 -0.47 -8.83 21.26
CA VAL A 161 0.35 -8.85 20.04
C VAL A 161 1.81 -8.71 20.44
N THR A 162 2.63 -9.69 20.08
CA THR A 162 4.06 -9.75 20.43
C THR A 162 4.95 -8.98 19.46
N GLY A 163 4.46 -8.74 18.24
CA GLY A 163 5.24 -8.20 17.12
C GLY A 163 6.18 -9.22 16.45
N GLN A 164 6.29 -10.45 16.97
CA GLN A 164 7.07 -11.50 16.31
C GLN A 164 6.37 -11.97 15.03
N PRO A 165 7.11 -12.36 13.97
CA PRO A 165 6.54 -12.98 12.79
C PRO A 165 5.79 -14.28 13.15
N ASN A 166 4.68 -14.52 12.47
CA ASN A 166 3.90 -15.76 12.52
C ASN A 166 3.40 -16.13 13.94
N GLN A 167 2.95 -15.14 14.72
CA GLN A 167 2.36 -15.40 16.02
C GLN A 167 1.01 -16.11 15.85
N THR A 168 0.84 -17.29 16.42
CA THR A 168 -0.42 -18.05 16.34
C THR A 168 -1.30 -17.86 17.58
N VAL A 169 -2.61 -17.88 17.37
CA VAL A 169 -3.64 -17.92 18.41
C VAL A 169 -4.72 -18.91 17.99
N ASP A 170 -4.82 -20.00 18.73
CA ASP A 170 -5.83 -21.04 18.51
C ASP A 170 -7.00 -20.86 19.47
N LEU A 171 -8.22 -20.84 18.92
CA LEU A 171 -9.48 -20.74 19.65
C LEU A 171 -10.46 -21.81 19.14
N PRO A 172 -11.53 -22.14 19.90
CA PRO A 172 -12.56 -23.06 19.41
C PRO A 172 -13.13 -22.60 18.06
N GLY A 173 -12.84 -23.35 17.00
CA GLY A 173 -13.32 -23.06 15.64
C GLY A 173 -12.57 -21.97 14.88
N LEU A 174 -11.47 -21.43 15.42
CA LEU A 174 -10.61 -20.45 14.74
C LEU A 174 -9.13 -20.79 14.88
N HIS A 175 -8.40 -20.60 13.80
CA HIS A 175 -6.94 -20.49 13.79
C HIS A 175 -6.58 -19.08 13.32
N VAL A 176 -5.77 -18.37 14.09
CA VAL A 176 -5.39 -16.98 13.78
C VAL A 176 -3.89 -16.86 13.74
N VAL A 177 -3.35 -16.29 12.67
CA VAL A 177 -1.94 -15.93 12.52
C VAL A 177 -1.84 -14.41 12.45
N ILE A 178 -1.08 -13.84 13.38
CA ILE A 178 -0.80 -12.41 13.49
C ILE A 178 0.60 -12.17 12.98
N ASN A 179 0.79 -11.10 12.23
CA ASN A 179 2.07 -10.79 11.57
C ASN A 179 2.56 -11.99 10.76
N GLU A 180 1.68 -12.59 9.96
CA GLU A 180 2.05 -13.72 9.11
C GLU A 180 3.00 -13.21 8.04
N GLN A 181 4.18 -13.81 7.97
CA GLN A 181 5.22 -13.45 7.01
C GLN A 181 5.70 -14.70 6.30
N SER A 182 5.67 -14.64 4.97
CA SER A 182 6.20 -15.66 4.08
C SER A 182 6.97 -14.99 2.96
N GLY A 183 8.10 -15.54 2.55
CA GLY A 183 8.88 -14.96 1.47
C GLY A 183 10.01 -15.88 1.04
N SER A 184 10.69 -15.49 -0.03
CA SER A 184 11.85 -16.19 -0.54
C SER A 184 12.94 -15.23 -0.99
N ALA A 185 14.19 -15.70 -0.97
CA ALA A 185 15.34 -14.95 -1.44
C ALA A 185 16.30 -15.90 -2.16
N SER A 186 16.69 -15.53 -3.38
CA SER A 186 17.61 -16.29 -4.22
C SER A 186 18.38 -15.36 -5.16
N GLY A 187 19.59 -14.97 -4.75
CA GLY A 187 20.50 -14.18 -5.57
C GLY A 187 19.88 -12.83 -5.96
N ASN A 188 19.52 -12.70 -7.24
CA ASN A 188 18.92 -11.48 -7.77
C ASN A 188 17.40 -11.41 -7.60
N ARG A 189 16.74 -12.37 -6.93
CA ARG A 189 15.29 -12.33 -6.67
C ARG A 189 14.98 -12.39 -5.19
N SER A 190 14.05 -11.57 -4.73
CA SER A 190 13.50 -11.69 -3.37
C SER A 190 12.04 -11.26 -3.37
N ASP A 191 11.24 -11.90 -2.53
CA ASP A 191 9.85 -11.57 -2.29
C ASP A 191 9.48 -11.73 -0.82
N ILE A 192 8.44 -11.00 -0.41
CA ILE A 192 7.81 -11.17 0.87
C ILE A 192 6.33 -10.78 0.80
N THR A 193 5.49 -11.58 1.44
CA THR A 193 4.10 -11.28 1.73
C THR A 193 3.94 -11.15 3.24
N VAL A 194 3.27 -10.09 3.67
CA VAL A 194 2.91 -9.85 5.06
C VAL A 194 1.41 -9.71 5.18
N ASN A 195 0.80 -10.48 6.07
CA ASN A 195 -0.59 -10.33 6.48
C ASN A 195 -0.62 -9.86 7.94
N ALA A 196 -1.33 -8.77 8.22
CA ALA A 196 -1.45 -8.27 9.59
C ALA A 196 -2.21 -9.27 10.46
N VAL A 197 -3.35 -9.76 9.96
CA VAL A 197 -4.17 -10.81 10.59
C VAL A 197 -4.72 -11.75 9.52
N HIS A 198 -4.44 -13.05 9.67
CA HIS A 198 -4.99 -14.14 8.89
C HIS A 198 -5.82 -15.05 9.81
N VAL A 199 -7.08 -15.28 9.45
CA VAL A 199 -8.06 -16.04 10.24
C VAL A 199 -8.66 -17.13 9.39
N THR A 200 -8.48 -18.38 9.83
CA THR A 200 -9.18 -19.53 9.27
C THR A 200 -10.25 -19.98 10.26
N ALA A 201 -11.52 -19.90 9.87
CA ALA A 201 -12.63 -20.43 10.64
C ALA A 201 -12.99 -21.84 10.16
N PHE A 202 -13.21 -22.76 11.10
CA PHE A 202 -13.52 -24.15 10.78
C PHE A 202 -14.55 -24.75 11.75
N ASP A 203 -15.28 -25.76 11.29
CA ASP A 203 -16.11 -26.58 12.16
C ASP A 203 -15.21 -27.44 13.07
N PRO A 204 -15.32 -27.33 14.41
CA PRO A 204 -14.43 -28.04 15.32
C PRO A 204 -14.62 -29.56 15.31
N THR A 205 -15.76 -30.05 14.81
CA THR A 205 -16.11 -31.47 14.74
C THR A 205 -15.72 -32.07 13.40
N THR A 206 -16.14 -31.43 12.30
CA THR A 206 -15.92 -31.97 10.94
C THR A 206 -14.60 -31.53 10.33
N ARG A 207 -13.92 -30.55 10.94
CA ARG A 207 -12.71 -29.89 10.44
C ARG A 207 -12.89 -29.20 9.08
N GLN A 208 -14.13 -29.02 8.64
CA GLN A 208 -14.46 -28.28 7.42
C GLN A 208 -14.12 -26.80 7.59
N THR A 209 -13.38 -26.23 6.64
CA THR A 209 -13.16 -24.77 6.57
C THR A 209 -14.47 -24.07 6.22
N LEU A 210 -14.87 -23.12 7.07
CA LEU A 210 -16.08 -22.31 6.93
C LEU A 210 -15.74 -20.94 6.32
N ALA A 211 -14.58 -20.40 6.67
CA ALA A 211 -14.07 -19.18 6.07
C ALA A 211 -12.55 -19.07 6.19
N ASP A 212 -11.97 -18.30 5.29
CA ASP A 212 -10.55 -17.96 5.24
C ASP A 212 -10.43 -16.46 4.97
N VAL A 213 -9.76 -15.72 5.86
CA VAL A 213 -9.84 -14.26 5.89
C VAL A 213 -8.50 -13.64 6.19
N VAL A 214 -8.05 -12.79 5.29
CA VAL A 214 -6.85 -11.96 5.45
C VAL A 214 -7.27 -10.50 5.51
N ILE A 215 -6.83 -9.81 6.56
CA ILE A 215 -7.01 -8.37 6.73
C ILE A 215 -5.64 -7.68 6.73
N SER A 216 -5.52 -6.68 5.85
CA SER A 216 -4.29 -5.95 5.51
C SER A 216 -3.18 -6.91 5.07
N SER A 217 -3.09 -7.12 3.76
CA SER A 217 -2.07 -7.90 3.07
C SER A 217 -1.22 -6.98 2.20
N ALA A 218 0.09 -7.13 2.28
CA ALA A 218 1.04 -6.44 1.43
C ALA A 218 2.06 -7.44 0.87
N HIS A 219 2.25 -7.40 -0.44
CA HIS A 219 3.23 -8.21 -1.16
C HIS A 219 4.20 -7.30 -1.91
N ALA A 220 5.48 -7.54 -1.72
CA ALA A 220 6.53 -6.91 -2.49
C ALA A 220 7.53 -7.96 -2.97
N ASP A 221 7.85 -7.91 -4.24
CA ASP A 221 8.87 -8.72 -4.88
C ASP A 221 9.73 -7.86 -5.80
N ILE A 222 10.92 -8.38 -6.07
CA ILE A 222 11.85 -7.78 -7.00
C ILE A 222 12.72 -8.88 -7.63
N SER A 223 12.95 -8.75 -8.94
CA SER A 223 14.01 -9.48 -9.64
C SER A 223 14.97 -8.47 -10.23
N CYS A 224 16.16 -8.36 -9.65
CA CYS A 224 17.20 -7.42 -9.99
C CYS A 224 17.80 -7.75 -11.35
N GLY A 225 17.67 -6.78 -12.25
CA GLY A 225 18.38 -6.73 -13.51
C GLY A 225 19.59 -5.81 -13.43
N ALA A 226 20.14 -5.43 -14.59
CA ALA A 226 21.09 -4.33 -14.67
C ALA A 226 20.38 -3.03 -14.25
N CYS A 227 20.92 -2.39 -13.23
CA CYS A 227 20.26 -1.35 -12.47
C CYS A 227 19.94 -0.12 -13.34
N GLY A 228 18.67 0.28 -13.36
CA GLY A 228 18.23 1.57 -13.90
C GLY A 228 18.47 2.70 -12.89
N ALA A 229 18.51 3.95 -13.37
CA ALA A 229 18.60 5.09 -12.46
C ALA A 229 17.43 5.07 -11.45
N PRO A 230 17.67 5.36 -10.17
CA PRO A 230 16.60 5.48 -9.18
C PRO A 230 15.59 6.54 -9.63
N VAL A 231 14.32 6.14 -9.78
CA VAL A 231 13.25 7.05 -10.19
C VAL A 231 12.33 7.31 -9.01
N GLY A 232 11.95 8.58 -8.86
CA GLY A 232 10.82 9.00 -8.04
C GLY A 232 11.17 9.51 -6.64
N ASP A 233 10.21 10.25 -6.11
CA ASP A 233 10.16 10.71 -4.74
C ASP A 233 8.68 10.67 -4.36
N PHE A 234 8.33 9.78 -3.42
CA PHE A 234 6.96 9.58 -2.98
C PHE A 234 6.94 9.15 -1.51
N VAL A 235 5.79 9.34 -0.88
CA VAL A 235 5.54 8.97 0.51
C VAL A 235 4.23 8.19 0.59
N THR A 236 4.21 7.16 1.43
CA THR A 236 3.01 6.40 1.78
C THR A 236 2.87 6.36 3.30
N GLY A 237 1.67 6.07 3.79
CA GLY A 237 1.49 5.77 5.21
C GLY A 237 0.04 5.76 5.63
N GLY A 238 -0.20 5.10 6.75
CA GLY A 238 -1.50 5.05 7.40
C GLY A 238 -1.34 4.88 8.90
N GLY A 239 -2.33 5.32 9.66
CA GLY A 239 -2.23 5.35 11.11
C GLY A 239 -3.24 6.26 11.77
N TRP A 240 -2.90 6.72 12.97
CA TRP A 240 -3.65 7.74 13.68
C TRP A 240 -2.77 8.65 14.53
N ILE A 241 -3.25 9.88 14.72
CA ILE A 241 -2.73 10.82 15.72
C ILE A 241 -3.73 10.95 16.86
N THR A 242 -3.24 11.28 18.06
CA THR A 242 -4.11 11.61 19.20
C THR A 242 -4.42 13.11 19.18
N ARG A 243 -5.71 13.43 19.22
CA ARG A 243 -6.20 14.82 19.26
C ARG A 243 -6.05 15.39 20.67
N PRO A 244 -5.95 16.73 20.83
CA PRO A 244 -5.95 17.38 22.15
C PRO A 244 -7.18 17.03 23.00
N THR A 245 -8.29 16.67 22.37
CA THR A 245 -9.53 16.21 23.02
C THR A 245 -9.48 14.76 23.50
N GLY A 246 -8.38 14.05 23.25
CA GLY A 246 -8.23 12.61 23.53
C GLY A 246 -8.80 11.70 22.43
N GLY A 247 -9.53 12.25 21.46
CA GLY A 247 -10.04 11.50 20.30
C GLY A 247 -8.93 11.01 19.38
N ARG A 248 -9.18 9.91 18.65
CA ARG A 248 -8.28 9.42 17.60
C ARG A 248 -8.64 10.08 16.27
N ALA A 249 -7.63 10.46 15.51
CA ALA A 249 -7.82 10.87 14.13
C ALA A 249 -7.05 9.95 13.20
N ASN A 250 -7.80 9.12 12.48
CA ASN A 250 -7.30 8.07 11.60
C ASN A 250 -6.99 8.65 10.23
N PHE A 251 -5.96 8.13 9.56
CA PHE A 251 -5.62 8.54 8.21
C PHE A 251 -5.01 7.43 7.37
N GLY A 252 -5.13 7.60 6.05
CA GLY A 252 -4.31 6.95 5.03
C GLY A 252 -3.90 7.99 4.00
N VAL A 253 -2.62 8.01 3.63
CA VAL A 253 -2.04 9.04 2.76
C VAL A 253 -1.03 8.41 1.80
N ALA A 254 -1.07 8.89 0.56
CA ALA A 254 -0.01 8.68 -0.41
C ALA A 254 0.20 9.95 -1.22
N GLY A 255 1.43 10.22 -1.65
CA GLY A 255 1.75 11.37 -2.48
C GLY A 255 3.10 11.23 -3.15
N GLY A 256 3.22 11.67 -4.40
CA GLY A 256 4.51 11.66 -5.09
C GLY A 256 4.44 12.14 -6.54
N ILE A 257 5.58 12.04 -7.22
CA ILE A 257 5.70 12.31 -8.66
C ILE A 257 5.98 10.99 -9.40
N LYS A 258 5.12 10.66 -10.37
CA LYS A 258 5.23 9.46 -11.22
C LYS A 258 4.97 9.82 -12.68
N ASN A 259 5.83 9.37 -13.59
CA ASN A 259 5.71 9.65 -15.04
C ASN A 259 5.45 11.15 -15.33
N ASP A 260 6.18 12.03 -14.63
CA ASP A 260 6.02 13.50 -14.68
C ASP A 260 4.66 14.05 -14.21
N GLY A 261 3.81 13.22 -13.61
CA GLY A 261 2.51 13.59 -13.04
C GLY A 261 2.45 13.42 -11.53
N LEU A 262 1.55 14.18 -10.90
CA LEU A 262 1.22 14.01 -9.48
C LEU A 262 0.38 12.74 -9.26
N TRP A 263 0.69 12.03 -8.19
CA TRP A 263 -0.02 10.81 -7.78
C TRP A 263 -0.26 10.83 -6.28
N GLY A 264 -1.33 10.16 -5.82
CA GLY A 264 -1.62 9.94 -4.41
C GLY A 264 -3.08 10.19 -4.03
N HIS A 265 -3.36 10.02 -2.75
CA HIS A 265 -4.69 10.20 -2.16
C HIS A 265 -4.58 10.60 -0.69
N LEU A 266 -5.73 10.99 -0.13
CA LEU A 266 -5.90 11.24 1.30
C LEU A 266 -7.22 10.67 1.77
N THR A 267 -7.21 10.00 2.91
CA THR A 267 -8.40 9.69 3.71
C THR A 267 -8.10 10.07 5.16
N TYR A 268 -9.01 10.78 5.82
CA TYR A 268 -8.84 11.20 7.21
C TYR A 268 -10.18 11.24 7.94
N ILE A 269 -10.24 10.73 9.17
CA ILE A 269 -11.43 10.70 10.02
C ILE A 269 -11.04 11.11 11.44
N ASP A 270 -11.49 12.27 11.88
CA ASP A 270 -11.36 12.71 13.28
C ASP A 270 -12.57 12.25 14.09
N HIS A 271 -12.34 11.43 15.12
CA HIS A 271 -13.37 10.93 16.03
C HIS A 271 -13.60 11.84 17.26
N GLY A 272 -12.90 12.97 17.33
CA GLY A 272 -13.09 13.96 18.38
C GLY A 272 -14.41 14.74 18.25
N PRO A 273 -14.80 15.51 19.29
CA PRO A 273 -15.90 16.45 19.19
C PRO A 273 -15.69 17.43 18.03
N ASN A 274 -16.69 17.56 17.15
CA ASN A 274 -16.61 18.32 15.88
C ASN A 274 -15.53 17.82 14.92
N GLY A 275 -15.18 16.53 15.01
CA GLY A 275 -14.30 15.88 14.05
C GLY A 275 -14.91 15.82 12.66
N VAL A 276 -14.04 15.81 11.66
CA VAL A 276 -14.39 15.85 10.23
C VAL A 276 -13.99 14.54 9.54
N LYS A 277 -14.71 14.21 8.47
CA LYS A 277 -14.33 13.17 7.51
C LYS A 277 -13.84 13.83 6.23
N VAL A 278 -12.62 13.53 5.83
CA VAL A 278 -11.95 14.15 4.68
C VAL A 278 -11.56 13.06 3.69
N LYS A 279 -12.03 13.18 2.46
CA LYS A 279 -11.61 12.33 1.34
C LYS A 279 -10.97 13.20 0.26
N GLY A 280 -9.67 12.98 0.01
CA GLY A 280 -8.96 13.59 -1.10
C GLY A 280 -9.62 13.23 -2.44
N THR A 281 -9.83 14.24 -3.28
CA THR A 281 -10.37 14.12 -4.64
C THR A 281 -9.31 14.35 -5.70
N GLY A 282 -8.10 14.77 -5.30
CA GLY A 282 -6.93 14.87 -6.17
C GLY A 282 -5.74 15.52 -5.46
N VAL A 283 -4.54 15.23 -5.95
CA VAL A 283 -3.27 15.86 -5.52
C VAL A 283 -2.93 17.00 -6.49
N THR A 284 -2.60 18.17 -5.95
CA THR A 284 -2.27 19.40 -6.71
C THR A 284 -0.84 19.87 -6.49
N SER A 285 -0.17 19.43 -5.42
CA SER A 285 1.25 19.71 -5.17
C SER A 285 1.91 18.58 -4.40
N TYR A 286 3.19 18.35 -4.69
CA TYR A 286 4.10 17.49 -3.93
C TYR A 286 5.44 18.21 -3.76
N GLU A 287 5.80 18.53 -2.52
CA GLU A 287 6.95 19.37 -2.18
C GLU A 287 7.91 18.64 -1.22
N VAL A 288 9.21 18.68 -1.54
CA VAL A 288 10.27 18.28 -0.61
C VAL A 288 10.52 19.43 0.37
N ILE A 289 10.15 19.24 1.63
CA ILE A 289 10.26 20.27 2.68
C ILE A 289 11.34 19.97 3.73
N GLY A 290 11.95 18.79 3.64
CA GLY A 290 13.04 18.35 4.51
C GLY A 290 13.68 17.06 3.99
N PRO A 291 14.76 16.57 4.62
CA PRO A 291 15.42 15.33 4.20
C PRO A 291 14.46 14.14 4.23
N THR A 292 13.66 14.02 5.29
CA THR A 292 12.66 12.95 5.46
C THR A 292 11.22 13.45 5.49
N SER A 293 10.98 14.71 5.09
CA SER A 293 9.67 15.36 5.20
C SER A 293 9.13 15.79 3.84
N ARG A 294 7.82 15.57 3.63
CA ARG A 294 7.10 15.89 2.40
C ARG A 294 5.81 16.64 2.69
N ARG A 295 5.46 17.57 1.81
CA ARG A 295 4.17 18.27 1.83
C ARG A 295 3.36 17.91 0.61
N ILE A 296 2.13 17.48 0.83
CA ILE A 296 1.15 17.13 -0.19
C ILE A 296 0.02 18.15 -0.10
N LYS A 297 -0.36 18.77 -1.22
CA LYS A 297 -1.57 19.60 -1.30
C LYS A 297 -2.55 18.99 -2.28
N GLY A 298 -3.82 19.28 -2.08
CA GLY A 298 -4.85 18.79 -2.99
C GLY A 298 -6.23 19.33 -2.66
N MET A 299 -7.22 18.80 -3.37
CA MET A 299 -8.63 19.04 -3.09
C MET A 299 -9.21 17.87 -2.32
N ALA A 300 -10.12 18.12 -1.38
CA ALA A 300 -10.83 17.08 -0.65
C ALA A 300 -12.30 17.43 -0.46
N ASP A 301 -13.15 16.40 -0.44
CA ASP A 301 -14.51 16.48 0.08
C ASP A 301 -14.48 16.35 1.60
N VAL A 302 -15.23 17.23 2.29
CA VAL A 302 -15.36 17.21 3.76
C VAL A 302 -16.81 16.96 4.13
N ASP A 303 -17.06 15.87 4.86
CA ASP A 303 -18.38 15.45 5.36
C ASP A 303 -19.49 15.39 4.27
N GLY A 304 -19.13 15.19 2.99
CA GLY A 304 -20.07 15.24 1.86
C GLY A 304 -20.60 16.64 1.54
N GLY A 305 -20.05 17.69 2.17
CA GLY A 305 -20.58 19.04 2.18
C GLY A 305 -19.89 20.04 1.23
N GLY A 306 -18.79 19.66 0.57
CA GLY A 306 -18.10 20.51 -0.41
C GLY A 306 -16.59 20.28 -0.52
N SER A 307 -16.01 20.78 -1.62
CA SER A 307 -14.58 20.66 -1.91
C SER A 307 -13.77 21.77 -1.24
N VAL A 308 -12.75 21.40 -0.45
CA VAL A 308 -11.80 22.31 0.19
C VAL A 308 -10.37 21.94 -0.21
N GLU A 309 -9.47 22.91 -0.18
CA GLU A 309 -8.04 22.61 -0.27
C GLU A 309 -7.54 22.00 1.04
N TYR A 310 -6.75 20.93 0.93
CA TYR A 310 -5.98 20.34 2.03
C TYR A 310 -4.48 20.56 1.83
N THR A 311 -3.76 20.70 2.94
CA THR A 311 -2.31 20.57 3.03
C THR A 311 -2.00 19.51 4.06
N VAL A 312 -1.23 18.50 3.67
CA VAL A 312 -0.73 17.45 4.55
C VAL A 312 0.80 17.54 4.59
N GLU A 313 1.37 17.49 5.78
CA GLU A 313 2.82 17.31 5.95
C GLU A 313 3.08 16.04 6.72
N VAL A 314 4.01 15.23 6.19
CA VAL A 314 4.43 13.96 6.76
C VAL A 314 5.94 13.95 6.92
N THR A 315 6.41 13.30 7.99
CA THR A 315 7.83 13.05 8.22
C THR A 315 8.01 11.60 8.61
N ASP A 316 8.87 10.91 7.86
CA ASP A 316 9.42 9.60 8.21
C ASP A 316 10.61 9.82 9.16
N ALA A 317 10.52 9.30 10.38
CA ALA A 317 11.55 9.41 11.41
C ALA A 317 12.13 8.04 11.78
N GLY A 318 11.97 7.05 10.90
CA GLY A 318 12.52 5.71 11.02
C GLY A 318 11.58 4.69 11.67
N GLU A 319 11.96 3.42 11.55
CA GLU A 319 11.15 2.30 12.01
C GLU A 319 11.17 2.13 13.53
N PRO A 320 10.04 1.73 14.17
CA PRO A 320 8.80 1.20 13.56
C PRO A 320 7.68 2.25 13.34
N GLY A 321 8.03 3.51 13.04
CA GLY A 321 7.06 4.57 12.70
C GLY A 321 6.48 5.38 13.86
N ARG A 322 6.86 5.04 15.11
CA ARG A 322 6.34 5.72 16.33
C ARG A 322 6.78 7.19 16.47
N ASP A 323 7.91 7.53 15.83
CA ASP A 323 8.47 8.87 15.88
C ASP A 323 8.07 9.72 14.67
N ASP A 324 7.34 9.11 13.73
CA ASP A 324 6.82 9.78 12.55
C ASP A 324 5.76 10.80 12.93
N THR A 325 5.56 11.76 12.03
CA THR A 325 4.58 12.82 12.24
C THR A 325 3.65 12.94 11.06
N PHE A 326 2.39 13.23 11.37
CA PHE A 326 1.36 13.61 10.40
C PHE A 326 0.75 14.94 10.80
N SER A 327 0.51 15.81 9.83
CA SER A 327 -0.32 17.00 9.99
C SER A 327 -1.25 17.20 8.81
N ILE A 328 -2.40 17.81 9.07
CA ILE A 328 -3.39 18.21 8.08
C ILE A 328 -3.89 19.62 8.42
N ALA A 329 -3.98 20.47 7.40
CA ALA A 329 -4.63 21.77 7.44
C ALA A 329 -5.61 21.87 6.28
N LEU A 330 -6.82 22.32 6.55
CA LEU A 330 -7.86 22.54 5.56
C LEU A 330 -8.12 24.04 5.41
N SER A 331 -8.41 24.47 4.19
CA SER A 331 -8.74 25.88 3.88
C SER A 331 -9.99 26.41 4.60
N ASN A 332 -10.84 25.54 5.14
CA ASN A 332 -11.99 25.89 5.98
C ASN A 332 -11.62 26.17 7.46
N GLY A 333 -10.33 26.13 7.82
CA GLY A 333 -9.83 26.43 9.16
C GLY A 333 -9.63 25.22 10.07
N TYR A 334 -10.02 24.01 9.65
CA TYR A 334 -9.73 22.80 10.40
C TYR A 334 -8.23 22.46 10.33
N SER A 335 -7.64 22.04 11.45
CA SER A 335 -6.28 21.50 11.46
C SER A 335 -6.07 20.42 12.52
N ALA A 336 -5.13 19.52 12.25
CA ALA A 336 -4.65 18.51 13.17
C ALA A 336 -3.17 18.22 12.93
N SER A 337 -2.44 17.89 14.00
CA SER A 337 -1.07 17.41 13.88
C SER A 337 -0.68 16.59 15.09
N GLY A 338 0.33 15.74 14.94
CA GLY A 338 0.91 14.99 16.04
C GLY A 338 1.94 13.97 15.57
N LYS A 339 2.64 13.39 16.55
CA LYS A 339 3.33 12.12 16.37
C LYS A 339 2.31 11.00 16.18
N LEU A 340 2.69 9.97 15.43
CA LEU A 340 1.83 8.80 15.28
C LEU A 340 1.69 8.07 16.61
N ALA A 341 0.43 7.93 17.06
CA ALA A 341 0.11 7.07 18.21
C ALA A 341 -0.09 5.60 17.76
N GLY A 342 -0.21 5.40 16.45
CA GLY A 342 0.03 4.16 15.74
C GLY A 342 -0.02 4.42 14.23
N GLY A 343 0.51 3.49 13.46
CA GLY A 343 0.82 3.67 12.04
C GLY A 343 2.31 3.82 11.77
N ASN A 344 2.61 4.13 10.50
CA ASN A 344 3.96 4.41 10.00
C ASN A 344 3.84 5.31 8.75
N ILE A 345 4.83 6.16 8.52
CA ILE A 345 5.06 6.93 7.29
C ILE A 345 6.31 6.35 6.65
N GLN A 346 6.25 6.13 5.35
CA GLN A 346 7.37 5.61 4.57
C GLN A 346 7.75 6.59 3.48
N LEU A 347 8.94 7.17 3.62
CA LEU A 347 9.52 7.97 2.56
C LEU A 347 10.33 7.09 1.61
N HIS A 348 9.92 7.10 0.35
CA HIS A 348 10.62 6.46 -0.75
C HIS A 348 11.28 7.55 -1.60
N ALA A 349 12.36 8.11 -1.05
CA ALA A 349 13.18 9.10 -1.74
C ALA A 349 14.19 8.40 -2.65
N LYS A 350 14.64 9.10 -3.71
CA LYS A 350 15.64 8.62 -4.66
C LYS A 350 16.73 7.77 -3.96
N PRO A 351 16.75 6.46 -4.22
CA PRO A 351 17.88 5.62 -3.85
C PRO A 351 19.19 6.25 -4.37
N ASN A 352 20.31 5.94 -3.73
CA ASN A 352 21.60 6.24 -4.33
C ASN A 352 21.67 5.54 -5.70
N PRO A 353 22.28 6.16 -6.73
CA PRO A 353 22.57 5.44 -7.96
C PRO A 353 23.36 4.18 -7.63
N CYS A 354 23.05 3.09 -8.34
CA CYS A 354 23.89 1.89 -8.29
C CYS A 354 25.34 2.29 -8.65
N PRO A 355 26.35 1.70 -7.98
CA PRO A 355 27.76 1.98 -8.23
C PRO A 355 28.19 1.67 -9.67
#